data_AF-A0A2U2ZUT5-F1
#
_entry.id   AF-A0A2U2ZUT5-F1
#
_cell.length_a   1.000
_cell.length_b   1.000
_cell.length_c   1.000
_cell.angle_alpha   90.00
_cell.angle_beta   90.00
_cell.angle_gamma   90.00
#
_symmetry.space_group_name_H-M   'P 1'
#
loop_
_entity.id
_entity.type
_entity.pdbx_description
1 polymer ?
#
loop_
_entity_poly.entity_id
_entity_poly.type
_entity_poly.pdbx_seq_one_letter_code
_entity_poly.pdbx_strand_id
1 'polypeptide(L)'
;MIALALGVASWALVASAVTCIVTGRVTTGFGVLSLAYLVGAAGHAANGSPAGAAWDAGFAALFAWVWWNRGGGDGPRRRLRRWARKFHGVRRTAPMAGAA
;
A
#
# COMPACT_ATOMS: atom_id res chain seq x y z
N MET A 1 -24.56 -4.18 -17.00
CA MET A 1 -23.52 -3.28 -17.58
C MET A 1 -22.45 -2.89 -16.57
N ILE A 2 -22.80 -2.44 -15.36
CA ILE A 2 -21.84 -2.00 -14.33
C ILE A 2 -20.84 -3.11 -13.96
N ALA A 3 -21.29 -4.35 -13.76
CA ALA A 3 -20.39 -5.45 -13.41
C ALA A 3 -19.38 -5.82 -14.50
N LEU A 4 -19.74 -5.67 -15.78
CA LEU A 4 -18.81 -5.86 -16.89
C LEU A 4 -17.73 -4.77 -16.89
N ALA A 5 -18.10 -3.52 -16.64
CA ALA A 5 -17.15 -2.42 -16.53
C ALA A 5 -16.17 -2.62 -15.36
N LEU A 6 -16.65 -3.10 -14.21
CA LEU A 6 -15.81 -3.45 -13.06
C LEU A 6 -14.87 -4.61 -13.37
N GLY A 7 -15.35 -5.63 -14.09
CA GLY A 7 -14.52 -6.74 -14.56
C GLY A 7 -13.39 -6.27 -15.47
N VAL A 8 -13.69 -5.46 -16.48
CA VAL A 8 -12.67 -4.90 -17.40
C VAL A 8 -11.66 -4.04 -16.65
N ALA A 9 -12.11 -3.19 -15.72
CA ALA A 9 -11.24 -2.36 -14.91
C ALA A 9 -10.31 -3.19 -14.01
N SER A 10 -10.82 -4.27 -13.40
CA SER A 10 -10.01 -5.19 -12.61
C SER A 10 -8.88 -5.82 -13.44
N TRP A 11 -9.19 -6.35 -14.63
CA TRP A 11 -8.18 -6.93 -15.52
C TRP A 11 -7.12 -5.92 -16.00
N ALA A 12 -7.52 -4.68 -16.27
CA ALA A 12 -6.58 -3.62 -16.62
C ALA A 12 -5.60 -3.32 -15.45
N LEU A 13 -6.11 -3.30 -14.21
CA LEU A 13 -5.29 -3.12 -13.03
C LEU A 13 -4.34 -4.30 -12.81
N VAL A 14 -4.79 -5.55 -13.01
CA VAL A 14 -3.93 -6.74 -12.96
C VAL A 14 -2.78 -6.63 -13.96
N ALA A 15 -3.06 -6.27 -15.21
CA ALA A 15 -2.03 -6.10 -16.24
C ALA A 15 -0.99 -5.04 -15.83
N SER A 16 -1.44 -3.90 -15.29
CA SER A 16 -0.56 -2.84 -14.79
C SER A 16 0.26 -3.24 -13.56
N ALA A 17 -0.29 -4.10 -12.70
CA ALA A 17 0.44 -4.62 -11.55
C ALA A 17 1.54 -5.60 -11.99
N VAL A 18 1.26 -6.45 -12.98
CA VAL A 18 2.23 -7.38 -13.56
C VAL A 18 3.40 -6.60 -14.17
N THR A 19 3.14 -5.53 -14.92
CA THR A 19 4.24 -4.70 -15.47
C THR A 19 5.07 -4.04 -14.36
N CYS A 20 4.46 -3.60 -13.26
CA CYS A 20 5.20 -3.10 -12.10
C CYS A 20 6.09 -4.19 -11.46
N ILE A 21 5.61 -5.42 -11.35
CA ILE A 21 6.39 -6.54 -10.79
C ILE A 21 7.57 -6.89 -11.70
N VAL A 22 7.32 -7.01 -13.01
CA VAL A 22 8.35 -7.35 -14.01
C VAL A 22 9.43 -6.26 -14.10
N THR A 23 9.05 -4.98 -13.96
CA THR A 23 10.00 -3.85 -13.95
C THR A 23 10.74 -3.66 -12.62
N GLY A 24 10.59 -4.58 -11.66
CA GLY A 24 11.25 -4.53 -10.35
C GLY A 24 10.61 -3.58 -9.34
N ARG A 25 9.48 -2.94 -9.68
CA ARG A 25 8.66 -2.12 -8.77
C ARG A 25 7.68 -3.00 -7.99
N VAL A 26 8.23 -4.02 -7.33
CA VAL A 26 7.50 -5.08 -6.63
C VAL A 26 6.58 -4.53 -5.55
N THR A 27 6.99 -3.45 -4.87
CA THR A 27 6.15 -2.76 -3.89
C THR A 27 4.91 -2.18 -4.56
N THR A 28 5.04 -1.31 -5.55
CA THR A 28 3.89 -0.73 -6.25
C THR A 28 2.97 -1.80 -6.87
N GLY A 29 3.55 -2.89 -7.40
CA GLY A 29 2.78 -3.98 -8.00
C GLY A 29 1.78 -4.66 -7.05
N PHE A 30 2.18 -4.98 -5.82
CA PHE A 30 1.26 -5.60 -4.85
C PHE A 30 0.14 -4.65 -4.38
N GLY A 31 0.41 -3.34 -4.33
CA GLY A 31 -0.62 -2.36 -4.01
C GLY A 31 -1.68 -2.27 -5.11
N VAL A 32 -1.25 -2.28 -6.38
CA VAL A 32 -2.16 -2.28 -7.53
C VAL A 32 -2.94 -3.59 -7.63
N LEU A 33 -2.31 -4.74 -7.33
CA LEU A 33 -3.02 -6.03 -7.22
C LEU A 33 -4.12 -5.97 -6.16
N SER A 34 -3.84 -5.43 -4.97
CA SER A 34 -4.86 -5.30 -3.92
C SER A 34 -6.09 -4.50 -4.40
N LEU A 35 -5.86 -3.39 -5.12
CA LEU A 35 -6.94 -2.59 -5.70
C LEU A 35 -7.70 -3.34 -6.80
N ALA A 36 -7.00 -4.10 -7.65
CA ALA A 36 -7.63 -4.90 -8.70
C ALA A 36 -8.64 -5.90 -8.13
N TYR A 37 -8.23 -6.64 -7.09
CA TYR A 37 -9.10 -7.60 -6.42
C TYR A 37 -10.22 -6.93 -5.63
N LEU A 38 -10.02 -5.72 -5.09
CA LEU A 38 -11.09 -4.97 -4.44
C LEU A 38 -12.18 -4.53 -5.44
N VAL A 39 -11.79 -4.12 -6.66
CA VAL A 39 -12.71 -3.84 -7.77
C VAL A 39 -13.42 -5.11 -8.26
N GLY A 40 -12.70 -6.24 -8.32
CA GLY A 40 -13.26 -7.56 -8.61
C GLY A 40 -14.34 -7.97 -7.62
N ALA A 41 -14.06 -7.83 -6.31
CA ALA A 41 -15.00 -8.13 -5.24
C ALA A 41 -16.29 -7.30 -5.37
N ALA A 42 -16.17 -6.01 -5.69
CA ALA A 42 -17.34 -5.15 -5.94
C ALA A 42 -18.14 -5.61 -7.18
N GLY A 43 -17.47 -6.08 -8.23
CA GLY A 43 -18.09 -6.67 -9.41
C GLY A 43 -18.85 -7.96 -9.10
N HIS A 44 -18.26 -8.87 -8.31
CA HIS A 44 -18.91 -10.10 -7.88
C HIS A 44 -20.08 -9.87 -6.92
N ALA A 45 -19.95 -8.89 -6.02
CA ALA A 45 -21.04 -8.47 -5.14
C ALA A 45 -22.22 -7.90 -5.95
N ALA A 46 -21.94 -7.08 -6.97
CA ALA A 46 -22.97 -6.53 -7.87
C ALA A 46 -23.68 -7.60 -8.73
N ASN A 47 -23.03 -8.74 -8.98
CA ASN A 47 -23.59 -9.88 -9.71
C ASN A 47 -24.30 -10.90 -8.81
N GLY A 48 -24.36 -10.67 -7.49
CA GLY A 48 -24.96 -11.62 -6.55
C GLY A 48 -24.16 -12.92 -6.38
N SER A 49 -22.86 -12.90 -6.62
CA SER A 49 -21.95 -14.04 -6.43
C SER A 49 -21.13 -13.86 -5.15
N PRO A 50 -21.65 -14.27 -3.97
CA PRO A 50 -20.98 -14.03 -2.69
C PRO A 50 -19.66 -14.80 -2.57
N ALA A 51 -19.57 -15.98 -3.19
CA ALA A 51 -18.35 -16.79 -3.20
C ALA A 51 -17.19 -16.06 -3.92
N GLY A 52 -17.46 -15.49 -5.10
CA GLY A 52 -16.46 -14.70 -5.84
C GLY A 52 -16.04 -13.44 -5.09
N ALA A 53 -17.01 -12.75 -4.47
CA ALA A 53 -16.73 -11.56 -3.68
C ALA A 53 -15.86 -11.86 -2.45
N ALA A 54 -16.13 -12.97 -1.75
CA ALA A 54 -15.33 -13.40 -0.60
C ALA A 54 -13.90 -13.79 -1.00
N TRP A 55 -13.77 -14.50 -2.13
CA TRP A 55 -12.46 -14.88 -2.68
C TRP A 55 -11.62 -13.65 -2.99
N ASP A 56 -12.18 -12.71 -3.77
CA ASP A 56 -11.49 -11.48 -4.16
C ASP A 56 -11.17 -10.59 -2.97
N ALA A 57 -12.06 -10.49 -1.98
CA ALA A 57 -11.77 -9.76 -0.74
C ALA A 57 -10.58 -10.36 0.03
N GLY A 58 -10.46 -11.69 0.06
CA GLY A 58 -9.32 -12.39 0.66
C GLY A 58 -8.01 -12.07 -0.06
N PHE A 59 -7.99 -12.12 -1.39
CA PHE A 59 -6.81 -11.75 -2.17
C PHE A 59 -6.46 -10.27 -2.02
N ALA A 60 -7.46 -9.38 -2.00
CA ALA A 60 -7.23 -7.96 -1.77
C ALA A 60 -6.54 -7.71 -0.42
N ALA A 61 -6.99 -8.39 0.65
CA ALA A 61 -6.38 -8.30 1.98
C ALA A 61 -4.96 -8.90 2.01
N LEU A 62 -4.74 -10.05 1.38
CA LEU A 62 -3.42 -10.67 1.29
C LEU A 62 -2.42 -9.75 0.57
N PHE A 63 -2.79 -9.22 -0.59
CA PHE A 63 -1.91 -8.32 -1.35
C PHE A 63 -1.72 -6.98 -0.65
N ALA A 64 -2.74 -6.45 0.05
CA ALA A 64 -2.57 -5.28 0.91
C ALA A 64 -1.55 -5.53 2.01
N TRP A 65 -1.60 -6.71 2.66
CA TRP A 65 -0.65 -7.09 3.69
C TRP A 65 0.77 -7.26 3.13
N VAL A 66 0.93 -7.92 1.97
CA VAL A 66 2.24 -8.05 1.31
C VAL A 66 2.77 -6.68 0.90
N TRP A 67 1.93 -5.81 0.33
CA TRP A 67 2.26 -4.44 -0.04
C TRP A 67 2.76 -3.64 1.17
N TRP A 68 2.03 -3.73 2.28
CA TRP A 68 2.35 -3.05 3.51
C TRP A 68 3.72 -3.49 4.05
N ASN A 69 3.98 -4.80 4.09
CA ASN A 69 5.21 -5.36 4.63
C ASN A 69 6.43 -5.22 3.71
N ARG A 70 6.25 -5.15 2.39
CA ARG A 70 7.36 -4.99 1.44
C ARG A 70 7.83 -3.55 1.25
N GLY A 71 7.32 -2.59 2.02
CA GLY A 71 7.75 -1.20 1.97
C GLY A 71 6.86 -0.29 1.10
N GLY A 72 5.70 -0.76 0.67
CA GLY A 72 4.62 0.10 0.16
C GLY A 72 4.03 0.99 1.26
N GLY A 73 3.96 0.47 2.49
CA GLY A 73 3.50 1.16 3.69
C GLY A 73 4.57 1.93 4.46
N ASP A 74 5.80 2.07 3.94
CA ASP A 74 6.92 2.70 4.66
C ASP A 74 6.75 4.20 4.97
N GLY A 75 5.60 4.80 4.64
CA GLY A 75 5.25 6.18 4.95
C GLY A 75 5.62 6.64 6.38
N PRO A 76 5.30 5.90 7.46
CA PRO A 76 5.64 6.30 8.82
C PRO A 76 7.13 6.12 9.12
N ARG A 77 7.73 4.97 8.76
CA ARG A 77 9.16 4.68 9.03
C ARG A 77 10.11 5.54 8.20
N ARG A 78 9.83 5.78 6.92
CA ARG A 78 10.58 6.73 6.07
C ARG A 78 10.36 8.17 6.48
N ARG A 79 9.13 8.59 6.87
CA ARG A 79 8.92 9.93 7.44
C ARG A 79 9.72 10.08 8.73
N LEU A 80 9.56 9.17 9.68
CA LEU A 80 10.29 9.20 10.95
C LEU A 80 11.80 9.21 10.74
N ARG A 81 12.35 8.44 9.79
CA ARG A 81 13.79 8.52 9.44
C ARG A 81 14.20 9.85 8.80
N ARG A 82 13.34 10.52 8.02
CA ARG A 82 13.62 11.87 7.49
C ARG A 82 13.58 12.92 8.59
N TRP A 83 12.63 12.82 9.52
CA TRP A 83 12.51 13.72 10.66
C TRP A 83 13.65 13.50 11.67
N ALA A 84 13.96 12.25 12.00
CA ALA A 84 15.09 11.90 12.89
C ALA A 84 16.43 12.39 12.35
N ARG A 85 16.64 12.40 11.01
CA ARG A 85 17.84 13.01 10.41
C ARG A 85 17.90 14.53 10.51
N LYS A 86 16.75 15.21 10.67
CA LYS A 86 16.69 16.67 10.85
C LYS A 86 16.74 17.10 12.31
N PHE A 87 16.47 16.19 13.25
CA PHE A 87 16.67 16.46 14.67
C PHE A 87 18.16 16.44 15.00
N HIS A 88 18.83 17.59 14.81
CA HIS A 88 20.07 17.86 15.50
C HIS A 88 19.72 18.17 16.95
N GLY A 89 20.06 17.25 17.86
CA GLY A 89 19.97 17.53 19.29
C GLY A 89 20.76 18.80 19.59
N VAL A 90 20.05 19.88 19.92
CA VAL A 90 20.67 21.12 20.38
C VAL A 90 21.32 20.77 21.71
N ARG A 91 22.64 20.57 21.71
CA ARG A 91 23.42 20.45 22.94
C ARG A 91 23.36 21.82 23.62
N ARG A 92 22.38 22.01 24.49
CA ARG A 92 22.42 23.08 25.47
C ARG A 92 23.54 22.72 26.43
N THR A 93 24.71 23.28 26.23
CA THR A 93 25.70 23.40 27.30
C THR A 93 25.01 24.18 28.42
N ALA A 94 24.82 23.53 29.56
CA ALA A 94 24.26 24.20 30.73
C ALA A 94 25.13 25.43 31.04
N PRO A 95 24.53 26.60 31.36
CA PRO A 95 25.31 27.75 31.79
C PRO A 95 26.10 27.32 33.02
N MET A 96 27.43 27.43 32.96
CA MET A 96 28.27 27.28 34.14
C MET A 96 27.95 28.45 35.06
N ALA A 97 27.09 28.20 36.04
CA ALA A 97 26.90 29.11 37.14
C ALA A 97 28.16 29.03 38.02
N GLY A 98 28.85 30.16 38.19
CA GLY A 98 29.81 30.37 39.26
C GLY A 98 31.28 30.30 38.84
N ALA A 99 31.76 31.37 38.21
CA ALA A 99 33.08 31.89 38.55
C ALA A 99 32.85 33.02 39.57
N ALA A 100 33.05 32.72 40.84
CA ALA A 100 33.18 33.68 41.93
C ALA A 100 34.19 33.11 42.92
#